data_AF-A0A530L798-F1
#
_entry.id   AF-A0A530L798-F1
#
_cell.length_a   1.000
_cell.length_b   1.000
_cell.length_c   1.000
_cell.angle_alpha   90.00
_cell.angle_beta   90.00
_cell.angle_gamma   90.00
#
_symmetry.space_group_name_H-M   'P 1'
#
loop_
_entity.id
_entity.type
_entity.pdbx_description
1 polymer ?
#
loop_
_entity_poly.entity_id
_entity_poly.type
_entity_poly.pdbx_seq_one_letter_code
_entity_poly.pdbx_strand_id
1 'polypeptide(L)' 'MKIPTQAQLLRIFIGENDKADGRPLYEVIVLRAREMQIAGATVLRGAMGFGHSSRLHTTKILRLS' A
#
# COMPACT_ATOMS: atom_id res chain seq x y z
N MET A 1 -8.19 8.35 26.36
CA MET A 1 -8.47 7.57 25.13
C MET A 1 -8.54 6.09 25.53
N LYS A 2 -9.67 5.41 25.39
CA LYS A 2 -9.74 3.96 25.68
C LYS A 2 -9.13 3.22 24.48
N ILE A 3 -8.00 2.56 24.70
CA ILE A 3 -7.35 1.73 23.66
C ILE A 3 -8.11 0.39 23.64
N PRO A 4 -8.72 0.00 22.50
CA PRO A 4 -9.38 -1.30 22.39
C PRO A 4 -8.40 -2.43 22.68
N THR A 5 -8.79 -3.39 23.50
CA THR A 5 -7.97 -4.58 23.81
C THR A 5 -7.97 -5.60 22.68
N GLN A 6 -8.92 -5.50 21.75
CA GLN A 6 -9.00 -6.30 20.54
C GLN A 6 -8.79 -5.41 19.32
N ALA A 7 -7.77 -5.72 18.53
CA ALA A 7 -7.47 -5.07 17.27
C ALA A 7 -7.02 -6.11 16.25
N GLN A 8 -7.19 -5.81 14.97
CA GLN A 8 -6.69 -6.62 13.87
C GLN A 8 -5.72 -5.80 13.02
N LEU A 9 -4.61 -6.43 12.61
CA LEU A 9 -3.67 -5.84 11.66
C LEU A 9 -4.04 -6.28 10.25
N LEU A 10 -4.52 -5.34 9.44
CA LEU A 10 -4.70 -5.54 8.00
C LEU A 10 -3.43 -5.16 7.26
N ARG A 11 -2.90 -6.08 6.43
CA ARG A 11 -1.76 -5.81 5.53
C ARG A 11 -2.22 -5.96 4.09
N ILE A 12 -1.98 -4.93 3.30
CA ILE A 12 -2.32 -4.91 1.88
C ILE A 12 -1.01 -4.79 1.11
N PHE A 13 -0.76 -5.75 0.21
CA PHE A 13 0.41 -5.75 -0.67
C PHE A 13 -0.04 -5.43 -2.09
N ILE A 14 0.53 -4.38 -2.66
CA ILE A 14 0.24 -3.90 -4.01
C ILE A 14 1.53 -3.50 -4.71
N GLY A 15 1.49 -3.39 -6.03
CA GLY A 15 2.56 -2.80 -6.82
C GLY A 15 2.59 -1.28 -6.68
N GLU A 16 3.77 -0.68 -6.74
CA GLU A 16 3.92 0.80 -6.71
C GLU A 16 3.21 1.48 -7.88
N ASN A 17 3.16 0.80 -9.03
CA ASN A 17 2.56 1.33 -10.25
C ASN A 17 1.06 1.07 -10.36
N ASP A 18 0.45 0.40 -9.38
CA ASP A 18 -0.98 0.13 -9.38
C ASP A 18 -1.75 1.44 -9.23
N LYS A 19 -2.81 1.59 -10.02
CA LYS A 19 -3.63 2.80 -10.05
C LYS A 19 -5.11 2.47 -9.93
N ALA A 20 -5.84 3.38 -9.31
CA ALA A 20 -7.31 3.43 -9.34
C ALA A 20 -7.73 4.84 -9.76
N ASP A 21 -8.54 4.93 -10.81
CA ASP A 21 -9.02 6.20 -11.39
C ASP A 21 -7.87 7.19 -11.68
N GLY A 22 -6.77 6.68 -12.22
CA GLY A 22 -5.58 7.49 -12.56
C GLY A 22 -4.69 7.88 -11.37
N ARG A 23 -5.10 7.60 -10.14
CA ARG A 23 -4.33 7.90 -8.91
C ARG A 23 -3.57 6.68 -8.40
N PRO A 24 -2.40 6.85 -7.74
CA PRO A 24 -1.70 5.73 -7.12
C PRO A 24 -2.58 4.98 -6.12
N LEU A 25 -2.65 3.66 -6.24
CA LEU A 25 -3.59 2.84 -5.46
C LEU A 25 -3.35 2.94 -3.95
N TYR A 26 -2.09 3.06 -3.51
CA TYR A 26 -1.77 3.23 -2.08
C TYR A 26 -2.38 4.52 -1.50
N GLU A 27 -2.45 5.61 -2.26
CA GLU A 27 -3.08 6.86 -1.82
C GLU A 27 -4.59 6.67 -1.69
N VAL A 28 -5.21 6.03 -2.68
CA VAL A 28 -6.66 5.76 -2.68
C VAL A 28 -7.05 4.91 -1.46
N ILE A 29 -6.25 3.89 -1.12
CA ILE A 29 -6.46 3.04 0.06
C ILE A 29 -6.38 3.87 1.35
N VAL A 30 -5.35 4.69 1.52
CA VAL A 30 -5.18 5.51 2.74
C VAL A 30 -6.30 6.54 2.88
N LEU A 31 -6.68 7.20 1.78
CA LEU A 31 -7.79 8.15 1.77
C LEU A 31 -9.11 7.47 2.14
N ARG A 32 -9.39 6.28 1.58
CA ARG A 32 -10.58 5.51 1.98
C ARG A 32 -10.54 5.05 3.43
N ALA A 33 -9.40 4.58 3.94
CA ALA A 33 -9.25 4.22 5.34
C ALA A 33 -9.55 5.40 6.28
N ARG A 34 -9.13 6.61 5.89
CA ARG A 34 -9.45 7.85 6.61
C ARG A 34 -10.94 8.19 6.53
N GLU A 35 -11.55 8.13 5.36
CA GLU A 35 -13.00 8.37 5.19
C GLU A 35 -13.87 7.39 5.98
N MET A 36 -13.41 6.14 6.10
CA MET A 36 -14.06 5.09 6.91
C MET A 36 -13.74 5.19 8.41
N GLN A 37 -12.97 6.20 8.83
CA GLN A 37 -12.57 6.41 10.23
C GLN A 37 -11.86 5.20 10.87
N ILE A 38 -11.06 4.46 10.09
CA ILE A 38 -10.19 3.40 10.61
C ILE A 38 -9.15 4.03 11.56
N ALA A 39 -8.74 3.28 12.59
CA ALA A 39 -7.86 3.76 13.66
C ALA A 39 -6.52 4.36 13.16
N GLY A 40 -6.01 3.90 12.02
CA GLY A 40 -4.83 4.44 11.36
C GLY A 40 -4.39 3.59 10.17
N ALA A 41 -3.50 4.15 9.35
CA ALA A 41 -2.87 3.45 8.25
C ALA A 41 -1.45 3.97 8.03
N THR A 42 -0.52 3.06 7.73
CA THR A 42 0.89 3.40 7.43
C THR A 42 1.27 2.72 6.12
N VAL A 43 1.87 3.48 5.21
CA VAL A 43 2.39 2.96 3.93
C VAL A 43 3.89 2.74 4.06
N LEU A 44 4.34 1.54 3.70
CA LEU A 44 5.75 1.19 3.62
C LEU A 44 6.09 0.86 2.17
N ARG A 45 7.18 1.42 1.65
CA ARG A 45 7.69 1.13 0.31
C ARG A 45 8.84 0.12 0.41
N GLY A 46 8.64 -1.07 -0.14
CA GLY A 46 9.69 -2.08 -0.24
C GLY A 46 10.68 -1.74 -1.35
N ALA A 47 11.96 -2.09 -1.17
CA ALA A 47 12.98 -1.91 -2.22
C ALA A 47 12.74 -2.85 -3.41
N MET A 48 12.33 -4.09 -3.13
CA MET A 48 12.02 -5.13 -4.11
C MET A 48 10.92 -6.05 -3.60
N GLY A 49 10.16 -6.64 -4.53
CA GLY A 49 9.16 -7.67 -4.23
C GLY A 49 8.78 -8.46 -5.48
N PHE A 50 8.22 -9.66 -5.29
CA PHE A 50 7.67 -10.48 -6.37
C PHE A 50 6.27 -10.98 -5.98
N GLY A 51 5.44 -11.23 -6.98
CA GLY A 51 4.10 -11.80 -6.83
C GLY A 51 3.89 -12.98 -7.77
N HIS A 52 2.62 -13.34 -7.98
CA HIS A 52 2.23 -14.51 -8.78
C HIS A 52 2.80 -14.52 -10.20
N SER A 53 3.02 -13.36 -10.81
CA SER A 53 3.59 -13.23 -12.16
C SER A 53 5.13 -13.30 -12.22
N SER A 54 5.81 -13.56 -11.09
CA SER A 54 7.27 -13.62 -10.95
C SER A 54 8.03 -12.37 -11.43
N ARG A 55 7.33 -11.26 -11.71
CA ARG A 55 7.95 -10.00 -12.10
C ARG A 55 8.53 -9.33 -10.87
N LEU A 56 9.85 -9.09 -10.90
CA LEU A 56 10.52 -8.28 -9.88
C LEU A 56 10.05 -6.83 -10.03
N HIS A 57 9.33 -6.36 -9.02
CA HIS A 57 9.06 -4.94 -8.85
C HIS A 57 10.22 -4.36 -8.06
N THR A 58 10.99 -3.46 -8.66
CA THR A 58 12.11 -2.78 -8.03
C THR A 58 11.89 -1.28 -8.08
N THR A 59 12.19 -0.59 -6.99
CA THR A 59 12.31 0.87 -6.97
C THR A 59 13.65 1.24 -7.63
N LYS A 60 13.88 0.87 -8.90
CA LYS A 60 15.00 1.44 -9.65
C LYS A 60 14.58 2.85 -10.06
N ILE A 61 15.15 3.83 -9.36
CA ILE A 61 14.99 5.27 -9.64
C ILE A 61 15.37 5.62 -11.11
N LEU A 62 16.08 4.72 -11.81
CA LEU A 62 16.32 4.78 -13.25
C LEU A 62 15.97 3.46 -13.93
N ARG A 63 14.83 3.43 -14.62
CA ARG A 63 14.60 2.48 -15.72
C ARG A 63 15.14 3.12 -16.99
N LEU A 64 16.43 2.93 -17.26
CA LEU A 64 16.96 3.11 -18.61
C LEU A 64 16.55 1.86 -19.41
N SER A 65 15.88 2.14 -20.54
CA SER A 65 15.29 1.28 -21.58
C SER A 65 15.65 -0.20 -21.55
#